data_AF-A0AAE2CNN1-F1
#
_entry.id   AF-A0AAE2CNN1-F1
#
_cell.length_a   1.000
_cell.length_b   1.000
_cell.length_c   1.000
_cell.angle_alpha   90.00
_cell.angle_beta   90.00
_cell.angle_gamma   90.00
#
_symmetry.space_group_name_H-M   'P 1'
#
loop_
_entity.id
_entity.type
_entity.pdbx_description
1 polymer ?
#
loop_
_entity_poly.entity_id
_entity_poly.type
_entity_poly.pdbx_seq_one_letter_code
_entity_poly.pdbx_strand_id
1 'polypeptide(L)'
;ELVEGCKRRFKSYGGEGGGDMVAEVKTKTMIEMLLALQAKEPEYYTDALIRSLMLNLLTGGTDASAGTMEWALSLLLNHPHVLKKAQLEIDRSMIQCFDWERVGKELVDMTGGVGLSMPKAKPLMAYCRARPVAAKFLSEN
;
A
#
# COMPACT_ATOMS: atom_id res chain seq x y z
N GLU A 1 -6.35 -4.24 19.61
CA GLU A 1 -6.98 -2.99 19.12
C GLU A 1 -7.57 -3.09 17.71
N LEU A 2 -6.81 -3.51 16.68
CA LEU A 2 -7.31 -3.62 15.30
C LEU A 2 -8.50 -4.57 15.13
N VAL A 3 -8.40 -5.80 15.66
CA VAL A 3 -9.49 -6.81 15.57
C VAL A 3 -10.75 -6.30 16.25
N GLU A 4 -10.63 -5.71 17.44
CA GLU A 4 -11.76 -5.12 18.17
C GLU A 4 -12.37 -3.92 17.42
N GLY A 5 -11.55 -3.09 16.76
CA GLY A 5 -12.03 -2.01 15.90
C GLY A 5 -12.78 -2.52 14.66
N CYS A 6 -12.33 -3.63 14.08
CA CYS A 6 -13.04 -4.30 12.98
C CYS A 6 -14.33 -4.98 13.45
N LYS A 7 -14.34 -5.62 14.62
CA LYS A 7 -15.56 -6.20 15.23
C LYS A 7 -16.62 -5.13 15.48
N ARG A 8 -16.23 -3.94 15.96
CA ARG A 8 -17.16 -2.80 16.13
C ARG A 8 -17.78 -2.35 14.80
N ARG A 9 -16.96 -2.23 13.74
CA ARG A 9 -17.46 -1.89 12.40
C ARG A 9 -18.34 -2.99 11.81
N PHE A 10 -17.97 -4.26 11.98
CA PHE A 10 -18.75 -5.40 11.52
C PHE A 10 -20.16 -5.42 12.16
N LYS A 11 -20.25 -5.21 13.47
CA LYS A 11 -21.54 -5.10 14.18
C LYS A 11 -22.39 -3.92 13.67
N SER A 12 -21.75 -2.81 13.32
CA SER A 12 -22.44 -1.65 12.74
C SER A 12 -23.05 -1.91 11.36
N TYR A 13 -22.54 -2.89 10.60
CA TYR A 13 -23.09 -3.27 9.30
C TYR A 13 -24.15 -4.38 9.36
N GLY A 14 -24.33 -5.03 10.51
CA GLY A 14 -25.26 -6.13 10.72
C GLY A 14 -26.60 -5.73 11.36
N GLY A 15 -27.02 -4.47 11.22
CA GLY A 15 -28.35 -4.04 11.66
C GLY A 15 -29.44 -4.65 10.78
N GLU A 16 -30.26 -5.53 11.35
CA GLU A 16 -31.50 -6.03 10.75
C GLU A 16 -32.44 -4.86 10.43
N GLY A 17 -32.55 -4.51 9.15
CA GLY A 17 -33.54 -3.58 8.63
C GLY A 17 -34.21 -4.21 7.42
N GLY A 18 -35.45 -4.70 7.60
CA GLY A 18 -36.29 -5.14 6.50
C GLY A 18 -36.69 -3.97 5.62
N GLY A 19 -36.59 -4.15 4.29
CA GLY A 19 -37.09 -3.19 3.31
C GLY A 19 -36.34 -3.19 1.98
N ASP A 20 -36.95 -3.88 1.01
CA ASP A 20 -36.86 -3.71 -0.45
C ASP A 20 -35.65 -4.25 -1.24
N MET A 21 -35.99 -4.87 -2.39
CA MET A 21 -35.14 -5.70 -3.22
C MET A 21 -34.43 -4.90 -4.31
N VAL A 22 -33.21 -4.46 -4.03
CA VAL A 22 -32.11 -4.54 -5.01
C VAL A 22 -30.90 -5.03 -4.23
N ALA A 23 -30.65 -6.35 -4.27
CA ALA A 23 -29.49 -6.93 -3.60
C ALA A 23 -28.21 -6.53 -4.34
N GLU A 24 -27.70 -5.34 -4.01
CA GLU A 24 -26.30 -4.98 -4.26
C GLU A 24 -25.45 -6.09 -3.64
N VAL A 25 -24.69 -6.82 -4.45
CA VAL A 25 -23.76 -7.83 -3.95
C VAL A 25 -22.66 -7.08 -3.21
N LYS A 26 -22.88 -6.89 -1.91
CA LYS A 26 -21.92 -6.22 -1.04
C LYS A 26 -20.69 -7.11 -0.92
N THR A 27 -19.63 -6.75 -1.63
CA THR A 27 -18.35 -7.47 -1.60
C THR A 27 -17.79 -7.40 -0.19
N LYS A 28 -17.75 -8.54 0.50
CA LYS A 28 -17.17 -8.63 1.84
C LYS A 28 -15.65 -8.60 1.73
N THR A 29 -15.03 -7.77 2.56
CA THR A 29 -13.59 -7.78 2.76
C THR A 29 -13.15 -9.08 3.45
N MET A 30 -11.87 -9.42 3.32
CA MET A 30 -11.33 -10.63 3.94
C MET A 30 -11.48 -10.62 5.47
N ILE A 31 -11.34 -9.46 6.11
CA ILE A 31 -11.57 -9.34 7.56
C ILE A 31 -13.03 -9.59 7.94
N GLU A 32 -13.99 -9.10 7.16
CA GLU A 32 -15.42 -9.35 7.41
C GLU A 32 -15.76 -10.84 7.25
N MET A 33 -15.15 -11.51 6.27
CA MET A 33 -15.29 -12.96 6.09
C MET A 33 -14.73 -13.73 7.29
N LEU A 34 -13.52 -13.40 7.76
CA LEU A 34 -12.91 -14.06 8.92
C LEU A 34 -13.68 -13.81 10.22
N LEU A 35 -14.22 -12.60 10.42
CA LEU A 35 -15.08 -12.31 11.58
C LEU A 35 -16.41 -13.06 11.52
N ALA A 36 -17.00 -13.20 10.33
CA ALA A 36 -18.21 -14.00 10.16
C ALA A 36 -17.94 -15.50 10.44
N LEU A 37 -16.77 -16.01 10.06
CA LEU A 37 -16.34 -17.38 10.37
C LEU A 37 -16.07 -17.55 11.87
N GLN A 38 -15.46 -16.57 12.53
CA GLN A 38 -15.31 -16.57 13.99
C GLN A 38 -16.63 -16.61 14.74
N ALA A 39 -17.66 -15.93 14.25
CA ALA A 39 -18.99 -16.01 14.86
C ALA A 39 -19.62 -17.41 14.76
N LYS A 40 -19.26 -18.18 13.72
CA LYS A 40 -19.78 -19.55 13.50
C LYS A 40 -18.92 -20.61 14.18
N GLU A 41 -17.60 -20.46 14.13
CA GLU A 41 -16.60 -21.44 14.56
C GLU A 41 -15.50 -20.75 15.41
N PRO A 42 -15.84 -20.28 16.62
CA PRO A 42 -14.94 -19.44 17.43
C PRO A 42 -13.69 -20.18 17.95
N GLU A 43 -13.78 -21.50 18.12
CA GLU A 43 -12.67 -22.36 18.56
C GLU A 43 -11.57 -22.46 17.48
N TYR A 44 -11.97 -22.43 16.21
CA TYR A 44 -11.05 -22.53 15.07
C TYR A 44 -10.53 -21.15 14.65
N TYR A 45 -11.43 -20.17 14.47
CA TYR A 45 -11.07 -18.81 14.06
C TYR A 45 -10.80 -17.90 15.27
N THR A 46 -9.79 -18.26 16.05
CA THR A 46 -9.38 -17.47 17.21
C THR A 46 -8.87 -16.08 16.81
N ASP A 47 -8.93 -15.12 17.74
CA ASP A 47 -8.37 -13.78 17.52
C ASP A 47 -6.87 -13.81 17.16
N ALA A 48 -6.13 -14.79 17.66
CA ALA A 48 -4.72 -14.98 17.33
C ALA A 48 -4.54 -15.41 15.86
N LEU A 49 -5.35 -16.36 15.39
CA LEU A 49 -5.33 -16.81 14.00
C LEU A 49 -5.72 -15.69 13.05
N ILE A 50 -6.81 -14.97 13.33
CA ILE A 50 -7.26 -13.85 12.50
C ILE A 50 -6.19 -12.76 12.44
N ARG A 51 -5.61 -12.40 13.58
CA ARG A 51 -4.54 -11.40 13.64
C ARG A 51 -3.32 -11.83 12.82
N SER A 52 -2.92 -13.10 12.93
CA SER A 52 -1.80 -13.67 12.16
C SER A 52 -2.07 -13.62 10.65
N LEU A 53 -3.26 -14.05 10.20
CA LEU A 53 -3.63 -14.00 8.78
C LEU A 53 -3.68 -12.57 8.23
N MET A 54 -4.25 -11.63 8.99
CA MET A 54 -4.29 -10.22 8.59
C MET A 54 -2.89 -9.61 8.51
N LEU A 55 -2.03 -9.92 9.47
CA LEU A 55 -0.65 -9.44 9.47
C LEU A 55 0.13 -10.00 8.28
N ASN A 56 0.01 -11.31 8.01
CA ASN A 56 0.67 -11.95 6.88
C ASN A 56 0.23 -11.37 5.54
N LEU A 57 -1.08 -11.11 5.35
CA LEU A 57 -1.55 -10.44 4.13
C LEU A 57 -0.96 -9.03 4.00
N LEU A 58 -1.00 -8.25 5.09
CA LEU A 58 -0.53 -6.87 5.06
C LEU A 58 0.97 -6.81 4.75
N THR A 59 1.79 -7.57 5.48
CA THR A 59 3.24 -7.62 5.27
C THR A 59 3.58 -8.12 3.87
N GLY A 60 3.00 -9.23 3.43
CA GLY A 60 3.27 -9.77 2.09
C GLY A 60 2.87 -8.81 0.97
N GLY A 61 1.71 -8.15 1.10
CA GLY A 61 1.25 -7.16 0.13
C GLY A 61 2.09 -5.88 0.12
N THR A 62 2.49 -5.38 1.30
CA THR A 62 3.32 -4.18 1.43
C THR A 62 4.74 -4.43 0.90
N ASP A 63 5.39 -5.52 1.30
CA ASP A 63 6.78 -5.80 0.90
C ASP A 63 6.92 -5.96 -0.62
N ALA A 64 5.99 -6.68 -1.25
CA ALA A 64 5.99 -6.86 -2.71
C ALA A 64 5.73 -5.54 -3.46
N SER A 65 4.79 -4.73 -2.98
CA SER A 65 4.47 -3.43 -3.58
C SER A 65 5.63 -2.44 -3.42
N ALA A 66 6.22 -2.37 -2.22
CA ALA A 66 7.37 -1.52 -1.93
C ALA A 66 8.58 -1.92 -2.77
N GLY A 67 8.89 -3.22 -2.87
CA GLY A 67 9.96 -3.72 -3.74
C GLY A 67 9.72 -3.37 -5.22
N THR A 68 8.49 -3.54 -5.71
CA THR A 68 8.13 -3.17 -7.08
C THR A 68 8.34 -1.68 -7.33
N MET A 69 7.91 -0.82 -6.40
CA MET A 69 8.12 0.63 -6.49
C MET A 69 9.61 0.99 -6.43
N GLU A 70 10.39 0.32 -5.58
CA GLU A 70 11.83 0.53 -5.45
C GLU A 70 12.56 0.21 -6.77
N TRP A 71 12.24 -0.93 -7.39
CA TRP A 71 12.78 -1.31 -8.70
C TRP A 71 12.37 -0.33 -9.80
N ALA A 72 11.09 0.05 -9.86
CA ALA A 72 10.58 0.99 -10.85
C ALA A 72 11.26 2.37 -10.71
N LEU A 73 11.34 2.91 -9.50
CA LEU A 73 12.00 4.18 -9.22
C LEU A 73 13.50 4.12 -9.53
N SER A 74 14.18 3.02 -9.19
CA SER A 74 15.59 2.83 -9.55
C SER A 74 15.81 2.90 -11.06
N LEU A 75 14.95 2.22 -11.83
CA LEU A 75 15.01 2.23 -13.29
C LEU A 75 14.75 3.64 -13.85
N LEU A 76 13.72 4.34 -13.36
CA LEU A 76 13.43 5.71 -13.77
C LEU A 76 14.57 6.67 -13.45
N LEU A 77 15.17 6.55 -12.27
CA LEU A 77 16.32 7.35 -11.87
C LEU A 77 17.55 7.09 -12.76
N ASN A 78 17.71 5.89 -13.31
CA ASN A 78 18.73 5.58 -14.31
C ASN A 78 18.40 6.14 -15.71
N HIS A 79 17.15 6.50 -15.99
CA HIS A 79 16.69 7.07 -17.26
C HIS A 79 15.98 8.43 -17.08
N PRO A 80 16.73 9.53 -16.84
CA PRO A 80 16.14 10.84 -16.50
C PRO A 80 15.15 11.41 -17.52
N HIS A 81 15.34 11.10 -18.81
CA HIS A 81 14.43 11.55 -19.87
C HIS A 81 13.05 10.87 -19.75
N VAL A 82 13.03 9.58 -19.39
CA VAL A 82 11.79 8.82 -19.15
C VAL A 82 11.14 9.28 -17.85
N LEU A 83 11.93 9.48 -16.79
CA LEU A 83 11.44 10.00 -15.51
C LEU A 83 10.76 11.37 -15.69
N LYS A 84 11.40 12.28 -16.42
CA LYS A 84 10.83 13.61 -16.69
C LYS A 84 9.52 13.51 -17.49
N LYS A 85 9.44 12.59 -18.45
CA LYS A 85 8.20 12.34 -19.20
C LYS A 85 7.10 11.78 -18.30
N ALA A 86 7.41 10.78 -17.48
CA ALA A 86 6.46 10.17 -16.54
C ALA A 86 5.93 11.22 -15.53
N GLN A 87 6.80 12.07 -15.00
CA GLN A 87 6.41 13.19 -14.14
C GLN A 87 5.45 14.15 -14.86
N LEU A 88 5.76 14.57 -16.09
CA LEU A 88 4.88 15.45 -16.87
C LEU A 88 3.49 14.84 -17.13
N GLU A 89 3.40 13.53 -17.37
CA GLU A 89 2.13 12.83 -17.57
C GLU A 89 1.32 12.76 -16.26
N ILE A 90 1.98 12.49 -15.14
CA ILE A 90 1.34 12.45 -13.82
C ILE A 90 0.89 13.84 -13.40
N ASP A 91 1.71 14.89 -13.56
CA ASP A 91 1.37 16.28 -13.24
C ASP A 91 0.11 16.77 -13.95
N ARG A 92 -0.15 16.24 -15.14
CA ARG A 92 -1.34 16.58 -15.93
C ARG A 92 -2.63 16.00 -15.33
N SER A 93 -2.52 14.97 -14.51
CA SER A 93 -3.65 14.18 -14.01
C SER A 93 -3.79 14.16 -12.47
N MET A 94 -2.69 14.29 -11.71
CA MET A 94 -2.66 14.40 -10.25
C MET A 94 -1.42 15.17 -9.78
N ILE A 95 -1.55 15.93 -8.68
CA ILE A 95 -0.45 16.66 -8.06
C ILE A 95 0.57 15.65 -7.51
N GLN A 96 1.66 15.39 -8.24
CA GLN A 96 2.84 14.81 -7.64
C GLN A 96 3.45 15.86 -6.72
N CYS A 97 3.57 15.56 -5.43
CA CYS A 97 4.07 16.52 -4.45
C CYS A 97 5.60 16.60 -4.41
N PHE A 98 6.32 15.65 -5.02
CA PHE A 98 7.76 15.46 -4.82
C PHE A 98 8.53 15.16 -6.11
N ASP A 99 9.71 15.75 -6.23
CA ASP A 99 10.75 15.39 -7.20
C ASP A 99 11.73 14.40 -6.59
N TRP A 100 12.19 13.46 -7.43
CA TRP A 100 13.15 12.42 -7.07
C TRP A 100 14.44 12.59 -7.86
N GLU A 101 15.57 12.61 -7.16
CA GLU A 101 16.90 12.73 -7.76
C GLU A 101 17.84 11.65 -7.21
N ARG A 102 18.82 11.24 -8.04
CA ARG A 102 19.86 10.30 -7.62
C ARG A 102 20.79 10.95 -6.58
N VAL A 103 21.31 10.13 -5.67
CA VAL A 103 22.42 10.54 -4.81
C VAL A 103 23.71 10.48 -5.62
N GLY A 104 24.17 11.64 -6.10
CA GLY A 104 25.40 11.75 -6.87
C GLY A 104 25.24 11.51 -8.38
N LYS A 105 26.38 11.33 -9.07
CA LYS A 105 26.43 11.18 -10.53
C LYS A 105 26.34 9.73 -11.00
N GLU A 106 26.60 8.78 -10.12
CA GLU A 106 26.59 7.35 -10.43
C GLU A 106 25.17 6.85 -10.70
N LEU A 107 25.07 5.78 -11.49
CA LEU A 107 23.82 5.09 -11.72
C LEU A 107 23.42 4.31 -10.47
N VAL A 108 22.12 4.21 -10.22
CA VAL A 108 21.56 3.35 -9.17
C VAL A 108 21.90 1.91 -9.51
N ASP A 109 22.45 1.17 -8.53
CA ASP A 109 22.72 -0.25 -8.66
C ASP A 109 21.43 -1.03 -8.95
N MET A 110 21.43 -1.87 -9.98
CA MET A 110 20.28 -2.68 -10.41
C MET A 110 20.50 -4.17 -10.13
N THR A 111 21.49 -4.52 -9.30
CA THR A 111 21.78 -5.90 -8.96
C THR A 111 20.69 -6.48 -8.05
N GLY A 112 20.17 -7.65 -8.40
CA GLY A 112 19.25 -8.42 -7.56
C GLY A 112 19.99 -9.09 -6.40
N GLY A 113 19.44 -8.97 -5.20
CA GLY A 113 19.86 -9.67 -4.00
C GLY A 113 19.19 -11.03 -3.85
N VAL A 114 19.65 -11.80 -2.86
CA VAL A 114 19.06 -13.10 -2.53
C VAL A 114 17.84 -12.90 -1.64
N GLY A 115 16.69 -13.45 -2.04
CA GLY A 115 15.47 -13.40 -1.23
C GLY A 115 14.23 -13.81 -2.02
N LEU A 116 13.13 -14.06 -1.30
CA LEU A 116 11.87 -14.50 -1.88
C LEU A 116 11.24 -13.45 -2.81
N SER A 117 11.46 -12.17 -2.51
CA SER A 117 10.86 -11.03 -3.21
C SER A 117 11.76 -10.38 -4.26
N MET A 118 12.85 -11.04 -4.68
CA MET A 118 13.90 -10.44 -5.53
C MET A 118 14.31 -9.04 -5.04
N PRO A 119 14.78 -8.90 -3.78
CA PRO A 119 15.15 -7.60 -3.23
C PRO A 119 16.33 -6.99 -4.01
N LYS A 120 16.55 -5.68 -3.92
CA LYS A 120 17.79 -5.09 -4.42
C LYS A 120 18.98 -5.50 -3.55
N ALA A 121 20.13 -5.74 -4.17
CA ALA A 121 21.37 -6.02 -3.45
C ALA A 121 21.82 -4.81 -2.60
N LYS A 122 21.61 -3.60 -3.13
CA LYS A 122 21.75 -2.33 -2.42
C LYS A 122 20.40 -1.59 -2.45
N PRO A 123 19.83 -1.23 -1.29
CA PRO A 123 18.60 -0.44 -1.24
C PRO A 123 18.74 0.87 -2.01
N LEU A 124 17.63 1.33 -2.59
CA LEU A 124 17.58 2.62 -3.28
C LEU A 124 17.77 3.76 -2.28
N MET A 125 18.75 4.62 -2.55
CA MET A 125 18.91 5.92 -1.89
C MET A 125 18.66 7.02 -2.92
N ALA A 126 17.72 7.93 -2.62
CA ALA A 126 17.35 9.03 -3.50
C ALA A 126 16.99 10.28 -2.66
N TYR A 127 17.19 11.46 -3.24
CA TYR A 127 16.69 12.70 -2.66
C TYR A 127 15.24 12.91 -3.08
N CYS A 128 14.39 13.14 -2.09
CA CYS A 128 12.99 13.52 -2.28
C CYS A 128 12.85 15.01 -1.95
N ARG A 129 12.46 15.82 -2.92
CA ARG A 129 12.25 17.27 -2.73
C ARG A 129 10.80 17.62 -2.98
N ALA A 130 10.15 18.27 -2.01
CA ALA A 130 8.82 18.80 -2.22
C ALA A 130 8.83 19.81 -3.37
N ARG A 131 7.90 19.64 -4.31
CA ARG A 131 7.74 20.58 -5.43
C ARG A 131 7.23 21.92 -4.92
N PRO A 132 7.56 23.04 -5.57
CA PRO A 132 7.14 24.37 -5.11
C PRO A 132 5.63 24.52 -4.87
N VAL A 133 4.81 23.85 -5.68
CA VAL A 133 3.34 23.85 -5.53
C VAL A 133 2.88 23.13 -4.26
N ALA A 134 3.56 22.04 -3.87
CA ALA A 134 3.25 21.27 -2.66
C ALA A 134 3.96 21.81 -1.41
N ALA A 135 5.14 22.43 -1.58
CA ALA A 135 5.94 22.98 -0.50
C ALA A 135 5.18 24.05 0.31
N LYS A 136 4.36 24.86 -0.36
CA LYS A 136 3.49 25.86 0.30
C LYS A 136 2.49 25.21 1.27
N PHE A 137 1.85 24.12 0.86
CA PHE A 137 0.91 23.39 1.70
C PHE A 137 1.60 22.64 2.85
N LEU A 138 2.84 22.19 2.65
CA LEU A 138 3.60 21.46 3.67
C LEU A 138 4.23 22.37 4.73
N SER A 139 4.48 23.65 4.41
CA SER A 139 5.05 24.61 5.37
C SER A 139 4.02 25.27 6.28
N GLU A 140 2.72 25.09 6.02
CA GLU A 140 1.61 25.74 6.72
C GLU A 140 0.97 24.88 7.83
N ASN A 141 1.50 23.67 8.09
CA ASN A 141 1.13 22.79 9.22
C ASN A 141 2.31 22.57 10.16
#